data_AF-A0A7C6FPS9-F1
#
_entry.id   AF-A0A7C6FPS9-F1
#
_cell.length_a   1.000
_cell.length_b   1.000
_cell.length_c   1.000
_cell.angle_alpha   90.00
_cell.angle_beta   90.00
_cell.angle_gamma   90.00
#
_symmetry.space_group_name_H-M   'P 1'
#
loop_
_entity.id
_entity.type
_entity.pdbx_description
1 polymer ?
#
loop_
_entity_poly.entity_id
_entity_poly.type
_entity_poly.pdbx_seq_one_letter_code
_entity_poly.pdbx_strand_id
1 'polypeptide(L)'
;MNKGTYALFPDTDCVVLAFEVDSKKAKKVDAILDEHINSQKRYGYNYSTLFSILLLGRGTKSKKNRKTCAEFVAYVLSESDIHAFDKQVQSVHPMDFLNDFSHHEIYRGKMRDIKREDLLEIPLNQ
;
A
#
# COMPACT_ATOMS: atom_id res chain seq x y z
N MET A 1 15.50 5.92 2.10
CA MET A 1 14.91 4.67 2.63
C MET A 1 16.04 3.77 3.11
N ASN A 2 16.39 3.75 4.39
CA ASN A 2 17.60 3.04 4.86
C ASN A 2 17.44 2.38 6.26
N LYS A 3 16.21 2.04 6.64
CA LYS A 3 15.90 1.38 7.93
C LYS A 3 14.86 0.28 7.74
N GLY A 4 14.81 -0.67 8.68
CA GLY A 4 13.84 -1.78 8.66
C GLY A 4 13.98 -2.65 7.42
N THR A 5 12.86 -3.16 6.90
CA THR A 5 12.82 -4.02 5.70
C THR A 5 13.54 -3.40 4.50
N TYR A 6 13.49 -2.07 4.36
CA TYR A 6 14.17 -1.38 3.26
C TYR A 6 15.70 -1.48 3.34
N ALA A 7 16.28 -1.54 4.55
CA ALA A 7 17.72 -1.72 4.69
C ALA A 7 18.15 -3.18 4.44
N LEU A 8 17.25 -4.14 4.69
CA LEU A 8 17.55 -5.57 4.59
C LEU A 8 17.57 -6.09 3.15
N PHE A 9 16.83 -5.45 2.24
CA PHE A 9 16.64 -5.93 0.88
C PHE A 9 16.89 -4.84 -0.20
N PRO A 10 18.07 -4.19 -0.22
CA PRO A 10 18.33 -3.01 -1.06
C PRO A 10 18.19 -3.25 -2.56
N ASP A 11 18.44 -4.47 -3.03
CA ASP A 11 18.35 -4.85 -4.46
C ASP A 11 16.96 -5.33 -4.89
N THR A 12 15.93 -5.11 -4.07
CA THR A 12 14.53 -5.40 -4.41
C THR A 12 14.10 -4.53 -5.58
N ASP A 13 13.51 -5.16 -6.60
CA ASP A 13 12.83 -4.43 -7.68
C ASP A 13 11.59 -3.73 -7.12
N CYS A 14 11.49 -2.44 -7.39
CA CYS A 14 10.51 -1.54 -6.82
C CYS A 14 9.83 -0.72 -7.91
N VAL A 15 8.54 -0.47 -7.70
CA VAL A 15 7.73 0.47 -8.46
C VAL A 15 7.11 1.44 -7.46
N VAL A 16 7.10 2.73 -7.78
CA VAL A 16 6.40 3.75 -7.00
C VAL A 16 5.30 4.34 -7.87
N LEU A 17 4.08 4.38 -7.32
CA LEU A 17 2.90 4.94 -7.95
C LEU A 17 2.47 6.18 -7.17
N ALA A 18 2.17 7.28 -7.86
CA ALA A 18 1.67 8.50 -7.25
C ALA A 18 0.66 9.21 -8.14
N PHE A 19 -0.41 9.69 -7.52
CA PHE A 19 -1.52 10.35 -8.20
C PHE A 19 -2.15 11.39 -7.28
N GLU A 20 -2.77 12.40 -7.88
CA GLU A 20 -3.47 13.44 -7.14
C GLU A 20 -4.85 12.96 -6.69
N VAL A 21 -5.27 13.45 -5.52
CA VAL A 21 -6.62 13.19 -4.99
C VAL A 21 -7.22 14.48 -4.45
N ASP A 22 -8.54 14.60 -4.55
CA ASP A 22 -9.25 15.75 -3.98
C ASP A 22 -8.94 15.93 -2.49
N SER A 23 -8.86 17.18 -2.06
CA SER A 23 -8.57 17.59 -0.68
C SER A 23 -9.46 16.90 0.37
N LYS A 24 -10.74 16.61 0.05
CA LYS A 24 -11.64 15.92 0.98
C LYS A 24 -11.25 14.46 1.12
N LYS A 25 -10.86 13.79 0.03
CA LYS A 25 -10.39 12.40 0.05
C LYS A 25 -9.04 12.28 0.77
N ALA A 26 -8.12 13.22 0.52
CA ALA A 26 -6.85 13.31 1.23
C ALA A 26 -7.05 13.39 2.75
N LYS A 27 -7.95 14.26 3.22
CA LYS A 27 -8.29 14.36 4.66
C LYS A 27 -8.82 13.06 5.26
N LYS A 28 -9.55 12.24 4.48
CA LYS A 28 -10.00 10.92 4.93
C LYS A 28 -8.83 9.95 5.07
N VAL A 29 -7.90 9.95 4.10
CA VAL A 29 -6.66 9.18 4.17
C VAL A 29 -5.89 9.55 5.44
N ASP A 30 -5.64 10.84 5.65
CA ASP A 30 -4.91 11.34 6.82
C ASP A 30 -5.57 10.90 8.12
N ALA A 31 -6.90 11.05 8.24
CA ALA A 31 -7.63 10.61 9.44
C ALA A 31 -7.50 9.11 9.71
N ILE A 32 -7.57 8.26 8.67
CA ILE A 32 -7.39 6.80 8.80
C ILE A 32 -5.97 6.48 9.24
N LEU A 33 -4.96 7.11 8.62
CA LEU A 33 -3.56 6.91 8.95
C LEU A 33 -3.27 7.35 10.39
N ASP A 34 -3.74 8.52 10.79
CA ASP A 34 -3.59 9.05 12.15
C ASP A 34 -4.23 8.12 13.18
N GLU A 35 -5.41 7.57 12.90
CA GLU A 35 -6.04 6.59 13.81
C GLU A 35 -5.14 5.35 14.01
N HIS A 36 -4.59 4.82 12.91
CA HIS A 36 -3.74 3.63 12.95
C HIS A 36 -2.40 3.89 13.63
N ILE A 37 -1.80 5.06 13.38
CA ILE A 37 -0.54 5.49 13.99
C ILE A 37 -0.73 5.76 15.49
N ASN A 38 -1.81 6.42 15.90
CA ASN A 38 -2.06 6.73 17.31
C ASN A 38 -2.56 5.52 18.10
N SER A 39 -3.17 4.53 17.43
CA SER A 39 -3.66 3.29 18.03
C SER A 39 -2.81 2.07 17.68
N GLN A 40 -1.49 2.23 17.51
CA GLN A 40 -0.57 1.15 17.11
C GLN A 40 -0.62 -0.11 17.99
N LYS A 41 -1.03 -0.02 19.26
CA LYS A 41 -1.21 -1.20 20.13
C LYS A 41 -2.46 -2.02 19.78
N ARG A 42 -3.47 -1.39 19.15
CA ARG A 42 -4.73 -2.00 18.74
C ARG A 42 -4.61 -2.67 17.38
N TYR A 43 -3.88 -2.05 16.46
CA TYR A 43 -3.69 -2.52 15.10
C TYR A 43 -2.40 -3.33 14.98
N GLY A 44 -2.42 -4.39 14.18
CA GLY A 44 -1.25 -5.22 13.98
C GLY A 44 -1.17 -5.78 12.58
N TYR A 45 -0.02 -6.35 12.24
CA TYR A 45 0.16 -6.99 10.96
C TYR A 45 -0.40 -8.42 10.95
N ASN A 46 -1.02 -8.85 9.86
CA ASN A 46 -1.56 -10.20 9.69
C ASN A 46 -0.55 -11.19 9.08
N TYR A 47 0.49 -11.52 9.84
CA TYR A 47 1.53 -12.46 9.41
C TYR A 47 0.98 -13.85 9.05
N SER A 48 -0.05 -14.32 9.76
CA SER A 48 -0.71 -15.61 9.50
C SER A 48 -1.24 -15.72 8.07
N THR A 49 -1.90 -14.66 7.58
CA THR A 49 -2.41 -14.61 6.20
C THR A 49 -1.27 -14.65 5.19
N LEU A 50 -0.15 -13.99 5.47
CA LEU A 50 1.02 -13.97 4.59
C LEU A 50 1.68 -15.35 4.46
N PHE A 51 1.89 -16.04 5.57
CA PHE A 51 2.36 -17.42 5.56
C PHE A 51 1.39 -18.36 4.84
N SER A 52 0.08 -18.16 4.99
CA SER A 52 -0.93 -18.97 4.31
C SER A 52 -0.95 -18.74 2.81
N ILE A 53 -0.78 -17.48 2.35
CA ILE A 53 -0.61 -17.17 0.93
C ILE A 53 0.62 -17.88 0.37
N LEU A 54 1.75 -17.81 1.08
CA LEU A 54 3.00 -18.42 0.62
C LEU A 54 2.91 -19.96 0.55
N LEU A 55 2.27 -20.60 1.53
CA LEU A 55 2.21 -22.06 1.64
C LEU A 55 1.05 -22.70 0.86
N LEU A 56 -0.09 -22.00 0.76
CA LEU A 56 -1.35 -22.56 0.27
C LEU A 56 -1.93 -21.80 -0.93
N GLY A 57 -1.26 -20.74 -1.40
CA GLY A 57 -1.72 -19.89 -2.50
C GLY A 57 -2.95 -19.05 -2.18
N ARG A 58 -3.44 -19.04 -0.92
CA ARG A 58 -4.65 -18.32 -0.53
C ARG A 58 -4.57 -17.75 0.89
N GLY A 59 -5.15 -16.58 1.08
CA GLY A 59 -5.26 -15.92 2.38
C GLY A 59 -6.20 -16.64 3.34
N THR A 60 -5.97 -16.43 4.63
CA THR A 60 -6.93 -16.74 5.71
C THR A 60 -7.86 -15.56 5.94
N LYS A 61 -8.94 -15.77 6.71
CA LYS A 61 -9.88 -14.69 7.05
C LYS A 61 -9.14 -13.52 7.71
N SER A 62 -9.48 -12.30 7.27
CA SER A 62 -9.00 -11.08 7.92
C SER A 62 -9.45 -11.02 9.38
N LYS A 63 -8.56 -10.52 10.25
CA LYS A 63 -8.93 -10.19 11.62
C LYS A 63 -9.20 -8.70 11.67
N LYS A 64 -10.27 -8.28 12.35
CA LYS A 64 -10.76 -6.89 12.39
C LYS A 64 -9.65 -5.82 12.53
N ASN A 65 -8.66 -6.06 13.40
CA ASN A 65 -7.55 -5.14 13.66
C ASN A 65 -6.20 -5.63 13.11
N ARG A 66 -6.17 -6.69 12.29
CA ARG A 66 -4.94 -7.16 11.67
C ARG A 66 -5.10 -7.32 10.18
N LYS A 67 -4.41 -6.46 9.43
CA LYS A 67 -4.41 -6.43 7.97
C LYS A 67 -3.04 -6.81 7.43
N THR A 68 -2.98 -7.37 6.23
CA THR A 68 -1.72 -7.42 5.47
C THR A 68 -1.37 -6.03 4.93
N CYS A 69 -0.18 -5.86 4.33
CA CYS A 69 0.21 -4.58 3.73
C CYS A 69 -0.72 -4.17 2.59
N ALA A 70 -1.00 -5.08 1.64
CA ALA A 70 -1.89 -4.82 0.53
C ALA A 70 -3.33 -4.56 1.01
N GLU A 71 -3.83 -5.38 1.93
CA GLU A 71 -5.17 -5.19 2.50
C GLU A 71 -5.31 -3.82 3.21
N PHE A 72 -4.27 -3.35 3.91
CA PHE A 72 -4.30 -2.04 4.55
C PHE A 72 -4.38 -0.91 3.54
N VAL A 73 -3.58 -0.94 2.47
CA VAL A 73 -3.64 0.06 1.39
C VAL A 73 -5.01 0.03 0.72
N ALA A 74 -5.53 -1.15 0.40
CA ALA A 74 -6.86 -1.31 -0.19
C ALA A 74 -7.97 -0.75 0.70
N TYR A 75 -7.88 -1.00 2.00
CA TYR A 75 -8.79 -0.43 3.02
C TYR A 75 -8.73 1.10 3.03
N VAL A 76 -7.54 1.70 3.07
CA VAL A 76 -7.37 3.17 3.07
C VAL A 76 -7.98 3.79 1.81
N LEU A 77 -7.70 3.20 0.63
CA LEU A 77 -8.23 3.71 -0.64
C LEU A 77 -9.76 3.57 -0.73
N SER A 78 -10.32 2.47 -0.23
CA SER A 78 -11.77 2.22 -0.25
C SER A 78 -12.52 3.15 0.71
N GLU A 79 -12.08 3.25 1.97
CA GLU A 79 -12.74 4.08 2.99
C GLU A 79 -12.58 5.60 2.74
N SER A 80 -11.60 5.98 1.92
CA SER A 80 -11.39 7.37 1.50
C SER A 80 -12.13 7.74 0.21
N ASP A 81 -12.95 6.83 -0.34
CA ASP A 81 -13.63 6.95 -1.63
C ASP A 81 -12.67 7.23 -2.80
N ILE A 82 -11.43 6.75 -2.73
CA ILE A 82 -10.42 6.92 -3.79
C ILE A 82 -10.58 5.85 -4.85
N HIS A 83 -10.76 4.59 -4.44
CA HIS A 83 -10.87 3.44 -5.35
C HIS A 83 -11.76 2.35 -4.78
N ALA A 84 -12.56 1.73 -5.64
CA ALA A 84 -13.39 0.59 -5.30
C ALA A 84 -12.85 -0.65 -5.99
N PHE A 85 -12.41 -1.64 -5.22
CA PHE A 85 -11.93 -2.91 -5.75
C PHE A 85 -13.11 -3.81 -6.15
N ASP A 86 -12.93 -4.58 -7.22
CA ASP A 86 -13.88 -5.59 -7.72
C ASP A 86 -14.01 -6.82 -6.80
N LYS A 87 -13.23 -6.84 -5.72
CA LYS A 87 -13.12 -7.92 -4.73
C LYS A 87 -13.05 -7.37 -3.32
N GLN A 88 -13.20 -8.28 -2.36
CA GLN A 88 -13.04 -7.94 -0.95
C GLN A 88 -11.62 -7.43 -0.69
N VAL A 89 -11.48 -6.36 0.09
CA VAL A 89 -10.18 -5.73 0.42
C VAL A 89 -9.14 -6.70 0.98
N GLN A 90 -9.58 -7.73 1.70
CA GLN A 90 -8.73 -8.80 2.25
C GLN A 90 -8.16 -9.77 1.20
N SER A 91 -8.68 -9.71 -0.02
CA SER A 91 -8.24 -10.49 -1.19
C SER A 91 -7.45 -9.64 -2.19
N VAL A 92 -7.15 -8.39 -1.85
CA VAL A 92 -6.29 -7.51 -2.66
C VAL A 92 -4.83 -7.86 -2.41
N HIS A 93 -4.10 -7.96 -3.50
CA HIS A 93 -2.68 -8.26 -3.62
C HIS A 93 -1.92 -7.06 -4.18
N PRO A 94 -0.58 -6.98 -3.95
CA PRO A 94 0.23 -5.87 -4.45
C PRO A 94 0.11 -5.62 -5.96
N MET A 95 -0.04 -6.69 -6.76
CA MET A 95 -0.16 -6.58 -8.22
C MET A 95 -1.46 -5.93 -8.68
N ASP A 96 -2.51 -5.94 -7.86
CA ASP A 96 -3.77 -5.30 -8.22
C ASP A 96 -3.60 -3.78 -8.29
N PHE A 97 -2.82 -3.18 -7.38
CA PHE A 97 -2.51 -1.76 -7.45
C PHE A 97 -1.72 -1.43 -8.71
N LEU A 98 -0.78 -2.31 -9.10
CA LEU A 98 -0.01 -2.08 -10.32
C LEU A 98 -0.90 -2.15 -11.56
N ASN A 99 -1.87 -3.07 -11.60
CA ASN A 99 -2.81 -3.17 -12.71
C ASN A 99 -3.71 -1.92 -12.78
N ASP A 100 -4.31 -1.54 -11.65
CA ASP A 100 -5.31 -0.46 -11.58
C ASP A 100 -4.68 0.94 -11.72
N PHE A 101 -3.44 1.11 -11.26
CA PHE A 101 -2.75 2.41 -11.21
C PHE A 101 -1.45 2.46 -12.03
N SER A 102 -1.23 1.54 -12.97
CA SER A 102 -0.01 1.48 -13.79
C SER A 102 0.35 2.80 -14.48
N HIS A 103 -0.65 3.59 -14.89
CA HIS A 103 -0.45 4.89 -15.54
C HIS A 103 0.10 5.98 -14.61
N HIS A 104 0.11 5.74 -13.30
CA HIS A 104 0.59 6.65 -12.26
C HIS A 104 1.98 6.29 -11.76
N GLU A 105 2.73 5.49 -12.52
CA GLU A 105 4.12 5.14 -12.20
C GLU A 105 5.04 6.37 -12.31
N ILE A 106 5.71 6.69 -11.20
CA ILE A 106 6.73 7.75 -11.14
C ILE A 106 8.15 7.20 -11.04
N TYR A 107 8.28 5.91 -10.73
CA TYR A 107 9.58 5.27 -10.61
C TYR A 107 9.47 3.75 -10.82
N ARG A 108 10.48 3.19 -11.49
CA ARG A 108 10.71 1.75 -11.59
C ARG A 108 12.21 1.46 -11.63
N GLY A 109 12.67 0.62 -10.70
CA GLY A 109 14.08 0.29 -10.56
C GLY A 109 14.40 -0.40 -9.24
N LYS A 110 15.68 -0.41 -8.87
CA LYS A 110 16.12 -1.00 -7.60
C LYS A 110 15.82 -0.06 -6.44
N MET A 111 15.31 -0.60 -5.35
CA MET A 111 14.95 0.20 -4.18
C MET A 111 16.11 1.07 -3.64
N ARG A 112 17.36 0.59 -3.71
CA ARG A 112 18.54 1.38 -3.33
C ARG A 112 18.82 2.60 -4.22
N ASP A 113 18.29 2.60 -5.44
CA ASP A 113 18.51 3.64 -6.43
C ASP A 113 17.38 4.69 -6.43
N ILE A 114 16.36 4.55 -5.56
CA ILE A 114 15.31 5.56 -5.38
C ILE A 114 15.94 6.84 -4.83
N LYS A 115 15.84 7.92 -5.58
CA LYS A 115 16.25 9.26 -5.16
C LYS A 115 15.02 10.10 -4.79
N ARG A 116 15.25 11.23 -4.13
CA ARG A 116 14.14 12.12 -3.73
C ARG A 116 13.48 12.77 -4.93
N GLU A 117 14.28 13.07 -5.95
CA GLU A 117 13.87 13.73 -7.18
C GLU A 117 12.84 12.87 -7.92
N ASP A 118 13.08 11.54 -7.99
CA ASP A 118 12.16 10.56 -8.58
C ASP A 118 10.77 10.54 -7.91
N LEU A 119 10.66 11.02 -6.66
CA LEU A 119 9.42 11.03 -5.89
C LEU A 119 8.65 12.35 -5.96
N LEU A 120 9.26 13.39 -6.53
CA LEU A 120 8.67 14.74 -6.65
C LEU A 120 8.03 14.96 -8.03
N GLU A 121 8.28 14.07 -8.99
CA GLU A 121 7.64 14.08 -10.30
C GLU A 121 6.23 13.46 -10.20
N ILE A 122 5.29 14.19 -9.58
CA ILE A 122 3.87 13.91 -9.81
C ILE A 122 3.54 14.54 -11.17
N PRO A 123 3.18 13.76 -12.21
CA PRO A 123 2.75 14.36 -13.47
C PRO A 123 1.50 15.21 -13.20
N LEU A 124 1.68 16.52 -13.25
CA LEU A 124 0.58 17.49 -13.26
C LEU A 124 -0.21 17.26 -14.55
N ASN A 125 -1.40 16.69 -14.40
CA ASN A 125 -2.41 16.40 -15.42
C ASN A 125 -2.26 15.06 -16.18
N GLN A 126 -3.20 14.15 -15.91
CA GLN A 126 -3.82 13.28 -16.91
C GLN A 126 -5.34 13.41 -16.79
#